data_AF-A0A3D5ZMF3-F1
#
_entry.id   AF-A0A3D5ZMF3-F1
#
_cell.length_a   1.000
_cell.length_b   1.000
_cell.length_c   1.000
_cell.angle_alpha   90.00
_cell.angle_beta   90.00
_cell.angle_gamma   90.00
#
_symmetry.space_group_name_H-M   'P 1'
#
loop_
_entity.id
_entity.type
_entity.pdbx_description
1 polymer ?
#
loop_
_entity_poly.entity_id
_entity_poly.type
_entity_poly.pdbx_seq_one_letter_code
_entity_poly.pdbx_strand_id
1 'polypeptide(L)'
;MNYNELVKLLHENSDEKYNRFNAAIVNSSVPTMGVRLPTVRKIAKSVTVDEALSYPVHEHLEVDAIVGIVLSSAKLPFEEKSALLTKFAQTIENWSVCDCNTVKVPKAERKQYFQFFKSMLPSAMPFVCRYGVVNLLANYLDDEYINAVFDSLQTIVTYGHYYVDMAVAWLV
;
A
#
# COMPACT_ATOMS: atom_id res chain seq x y z
N MET A 1 -7.43 19.70 1.95
CA MET A 1 -6.40 20.22 1.04
C MET A 1 -6.70 19.80 -0.39
N ASN A 2 -6.78 20.76 -1.32
CA ASN A 2 -6.93 20.44 -2.74
C ASN A 2 -5.62 19.91 -3.34
N TYR A 3 -5.66 19.36 -4.55
CA TYR A 3 -4.50 18.74 -5.17
C TYR A 3 -3.32 19.71 -5.40
N ASN A 4 -3.60 20.94 -5.83
CA ASN A 4 -2.56 21.94 -6.07
C ASN A 4 -1.83 22.35 -4.77
N GLU A 5 -2.57 22.47 -3.67
CA GLU A 5 -1.99 22.71 -2.34
C GLU A 5 -1.10 21.56 -1.88
N LEU A 6 -1.53 20.31 -2.13
CA LEU A 6 -0.74 19.12 -1.82
C LEU A 6 0.59 19.12 -2.59
N VAL A 7 0.52 19.31 -3.92
CA VAL A 7 1.70 19.34 -4.80
C VAL A 7 2.68 20.43 -4.36
N LYS A 8 2.17 21.62 -4.03
CA LYS A 8 3.02 22.70 -3.50
C LYS A 8 3.74 22.30 -2.21
N LEU A 9 3.01 21.69 -1.27
CA LEU A 9 3.58 21.25 0.00
C LEU A 9 4.62 20.13 -0.19
N LEU A 10 4.41 19.22 -1.14
CA LEU A 10 5.39 18.19 -1.49
C LEU A 10 6.65 18.82 -2.10
N HIS A 11 6.51 19.78 -3.02
CA HIS A 11 7.64 20.51 -3.58
C HIS A 11 8.47 21.24 -2.52
N GLU A 12 7.83 21.91 -1.56
CA GLU A 12 8.51 22.60 -0.45
C GLU A 12 9.33 21.64 0.44
N ASN A 13 9.00 20.35 0.42
CA ASN A 13 9.67 19.31 1.19
C ASN A 13 10.51 18.35 0.32
N SER A 14 10.73 18.68 -0.95
CA SER A 14 11.49 17.87 -1.89
C SER A 14 13.00 18.03 -1.71
N ASP A 15 13.74 16.95 -1.96
CA ASP A 15 15.19 16.92 -1.97
C ASP A 15 15.65 16.24 -3.26
N GLU A 16 16.34 16.99 -4.13
CA GLU A 16 16.76 16.52 -5.46
C GLU A 16 17.75 15.34 -5.40
N LYS A 17 18.64 15.31 -4.40
CA LYS A 17 19.59 14.21 -4.20
C LYS A 17 18.84 12.95 -3.77
N TYR A 18 17.88 13.11 -2.85
CA TYR A 18 17.02 12.01 -2.42
C TYR A 18 16.08 11.56 -3.55
N ASN A 19 15.58 12.47 -4.38
CA ASN A 19 14.78 12.15 -5.56
C ASN A 19 15.52 11.18 -6.48
N ARG A 20 16.74 11.54 -6.93
CA ARG A 20 17.56 10.65 -7.78
C ARG A 20 17.80 9.28 -7.16
N PHE A 21 18.11 9.25 -5.87
CA PHE A 21 18.29 8.01 -5.12
C PHE A 21 17.01 7.17 -5.08
N ASN A 22 15.87 7.79 -4.76
CA ASN A 22 14.59 7.13 -4.64
C ASN A 22 14.09 6.60 -6.00
N ALA A 23 14.18 7.41 -7.05
CA ALA A 23 13.83 7.01 -8.42
C ALA A 23 14.61 5.77 -8.88
N ALA A 24 15.91 5.71 -8.58
CA ALA A 24 16.76 4.58 -8.93
C ALA A 24 16.38 3.28 -8.19
N ILE A 25 15.96 3.36 -6.92
CA ILE A 25 15.60 2.18 -6.10
C ILE A 25 14.17 1.72 -6.38
N VAL A 26 13.23 2.66 -6.46
CA VAL A 26 11.82 2.31 -6.69
C VAL A 26 11.62 1.75 -8.09
N ASN A 27 12.37 2.27 -9.09
CA ASN A 27 12.35 1.82 -10.48
C ASN A 27 10.92 1.68 -11.04
N SER A 28 10.16 2.77 -10.93
CA SER A 28 8.77 2.88 -11.38
C SER A 28 8.65 3.94 -12.48
N SER A 29 7.65 3.77 -13.35
CA SER A 29 7.20 4.79 -14.32
C SER A 29 6.62 6.04 -13.65
N VAL A 30 6.11 5.91 -12.42
CA VAL A 30 5.55 7.01 -11.64
C VAL A 30 6.70 7.91 -11.14
N PRO A 31 6.73 9.21 -11.48
CA PRO A 31 7.81 10.08 -11.06
C PRO A 31 7.72 10.37 -9.55
N THR A 32 8.87 10.50 -8.90
CA THR A 32 8.96 10.91 -7.48
C THR A 32 9.40 12.36 -7.39
N MET A 33 8.88 13.09 -6.40
CA MET A 33 9.37 14.43 -6.05
C MET A 33 10.60 14.38 -5.15
N GLY A 34 10.86 13.25 -4.49
CA GLY A 34 11.94 13.10 -3.53
C GLY A 34 11.56 13.62 -2.15
N VAL A 35 10.35 13.34 -1.69
CA VAL A 35 9.95 13.63 -0.30
C VAL A 35 10.14 12.37 0.55
N ARG A 36 10.80 12.51 1.70
CA ARG A 36 11.05 11.36 2.59
C ARG A 36 9.75 10.87 3.23
N LEU A 37 9.63 9.56 3.39
CA LEU A 37 8.43 8.90 3.92
C LEU A 37 7.91 9.46 5.26
N PRO A 38 8.75 9.87 6.25
CA PRO A 38 8.25 10.51 7.47
C PRO A 38 7.47 11.80 7.20
N THR A 39 7.91 12.61 6.25
CA THR A 39 7.22 13.83 5.83
C THR A 39 5.94 13.49 5.07
N VAL A 40 5.98 12.51 4.15
CA VAL A 40 4.78 12.00 3.46
C VAL A 40 3.71 11.56 4.47
N ARG A 41 4.09 10.78 5.50
CA ARG A 41 3.19 10.36 6.58
C ARG A 41 2.67 11.54 7.41
N LYS A 42 3.48 12.59 7.60
CA LYS A 42 3.04 13.81 8.30
C LYS A 42 1.97 14.55 7.48
N ILE A 43 2.18 14.69 6.18
CA ILE A 43 1.23 15.34 5.25
C ILE A 43 -0.06 14.53 5.15
N ALA A 44 0.02 13.20 5.04
CA ALA A 44 -1.15 12.33 4.95
C ALA A 44 -2.11 12.49 6.15
N LYS A 45 -1.62 12.87 7.34
CA LYS A 45 -2.48 13.12 8.52
C LYS A 45 -3.38 14.35 8.39
N SER A 46 -3.07 15.28 7.49
CA SER A 46 -3.89 16.47 7.22
C SER A 46 -4.80 16.33 6.00
N VAL A 47 -4.88 15.13 5.41
CA VAL A 47 -5.70 14.83 4.22
C VAL A 47 -6.90 13.98 4.65
N THR A 48 -8.10 14.34 4.18
CA THR A 48 -9.31 13.54 4.42
C THR A 48 -9.43 12.39 3.41
N VAL A 49 -10.30 11.41 3.68
CA VAL A 49 -10.56 10.31 2.73
C VAL A 49 -11.09 10.84 1.41
N ASP A 50 -12.05 11.78 1.44
CA ASP A 50 -12.64 12.36 0.23
C ASP A 50 -11.60 13.12 -0.61
N GLU A 51 -10.70 13.85 0.05
CA GLU A 51 -9.60 14.54 -0.62
C GLU A 51 -8.64 13.54 -1.26
N ALA A 52 -8.23 12.50 -0.52
CA ALA A 52 -7.37 11.46 -1.06
C ALA A 52 -7.98 10.76 -2.28
N LEU A 53 -9.28 10.48 -2.27
CA LEU A 53 -9.99 9.86 -3.39
C LEU A 53 -10.12 10.79 -4.61
N SER A 54 -9.96 12.11 -4.43
CA SER A 54 -9.99 13.09 -5.52
C SER A 54 -8.64 13.29 -6.22
N TYR A 55 -7.55 12.81 -5.62
CA TYR A 55 -6.21 12.99 -6.18
C TYR A 55 -5.97 12.05 -7.36
N PRO A 56 -5.27 12.53 -8.41
CA PRO A 56 -4.91 11.70 -9.55
C PRO A 56 -3.92 10.61 -9.12
N VAL A 57 -4.14 9.40 -9.64
CA VAL A 57 -3.20 8.28 -9.47
C VAL A 57 -2.05 8.41 -10.44
N HIS A 58 -0.87 7.92 -10.06
CA HIS A 58 0.32 7.80 -10.92
C HIS A 58 0.94 9.11 -11.39
N GLU A 59 0.47 10.27 -10.93
CA GLU A 59 1.13 11.54 -11.21
C GLU A 59 2.41 11.70 -10.39
N HIS A 60 2.38 11.31 -9.12
CA HIS A 60 3.55 11.35 -8.25
C HIS A 60 3.54 10.21 -7.24
N LEU A 61 4.69 9.59 -7.02
CA LEU A 61 4.86 8.47 -6.10
C LEU A 61 4.40 8.83 -4.68
N GLU A 62 4.70 10.05 -4.24
CA GLU A 62 4.31 10.59 -2.95
C GLU A 62 2.79 10.75 -2.81
N VAL A 63 2.08 11.08 -3.91
CA VAL A 63 0.62 11.23 -3.91
C VAL A 63 -0.03 9.86 -3.77
N ASP A 64 0.40 8.87 -4.55
CA ASP A 64 -0.08 7.49 -4.44
C ASP A 64 0.17 6.93 -3.02
N ALA A 65 1.35 7.22 -2.46
CA ALA A 65 1.66 6.84 -1.09
C ALA A 65 0.73 7.53 -0.07
N ILE A 66 0.44 8.82 -0.22
CA ILE A 66 -0.50 9.55 0.65
C ILE A 66 -1.89 8.94 0.59
N VAL A 67 -2.40 8.67 -0.62
CA VAL A 67 -3.72 8.04 -0.79
C VAL A 67 -3.77 6.72 -0.03
N GLY A 68 -2.78 5.85 -0.23
CA GLY A 68 -2.70 4.58 0.50
C GLY A 68 -2.60 4.74 2.01
N ILE A 69 -1.84 5.72 2.53
CA ILE A 69 -1.70 5.96 3.97
C ILE A 69 -3.04 6.41 4.56
N VAL A 70 -3.73 7.33 3.89
CA VAL A 70 -5.04 7.84 4.30
C VAL A 70 -6.06 6.70 4.35
N LEU A 71 -6.17 5.92 3.28
CA LEU A 71 -7.13 4.80 3.21
C LEU A 71 -6.81 3.70 4.24
N SER A 72 -5.53 3.35 4.39
CA SER A 72 -5.09 2.31 5.35
C SER A 72 -5.30 2.71 6.80
N SER A 73 -5.27 4.01 7.11
CA SER A 73 -5.48 4.56 8.45
C SER A 73 -6.90 5.06 8.73
N ALA A 74 -7.77 5.09 7.72
CA ALA A 74 -9.16 5.52 7.85
C ALA A 74 -9.91 4.70 8.90
N LYS A 75 -10.72 5.39 9.72
CA LYS A 75 -11.60 4.80 10.72
C LYS A 75 -13.01 4.68 10.14
N LEU A 76 -13.17 3.71 9.25
CA LEU A 76 -14.44 3.38 8.59
C LEU A 76 -14.82 1.93 8.93
N PRO A 77 -16.11 1.57 8.84
CA PRO A 77 -16.53 0.17 8.93
C PRO A 77 -15.79 -0.70 7.93
N PHE A 78 -15.57 -1.97 8.28
CA PHE A 78 -14.86 -2.92 7.42
C PHE A 78 -15.33 -2.91 5.96
N GLU A 79 -16.64 -2.95 5.70
CA GLU A 79 -17.19 -3.03 4.34
C GLU A 79 -16.86 -1.79 3.49
N GLU A 80 -16.97 -0.60 4.08
CA GLU A 80 -16.63 0.65 3.38
C GLU A 80 -15.12 0.72 3.12
N LYS A 81 -14.32 0.39 4.13
CA LYS A 81 -12.86 0.46 4.03
C LYS A 81 -12.29 -0.59 3.08
N SER A 82 -12.79 -1.82 3.10
CA SER A 82 -12.34 -2.91 2.24
C SER A 82 -12.65 -2.61 0.76
N ALA A 83 -13.80 -1.99 0.47
CA ALA A 83 -14.13 -1.53 -0.88
C ALA A 83 -13.16 -0.46 -1.40
N LEU A 84 -12.79 0.51 -0.56
CA LEU A 84 -11.79 1.53 -0.89
C LEU A 84 -10.40 0.91 -1.10
N LEU A 85 -9.98 0.02 -0.21
CA LEU A 85 -8.70 -0.67 -0.29
C LEU A 85 -8.62 -1.60 -1.51
N THR A 86 -9.72 -2.22 -1.91
CA THR A 86 -9.77 -3.04 -3.14
C THR A 86 -9.47 -2.20 -4.37
N LYS A 87 -10.12 -1.03 -4.48
CA LYS A 87 -9.87 -0.09 -5.59
C LYS A 87 -8.43 0.42 -5.55
N PHE A 88 -7.94 0.82 -4.39
CA PHE A 88 -6.56 1.27 -4.21
C PHE A 88 -5.54 0.19 -4.58
N ALA A 89 -5.74 -1.07 -4.18
CA ALA A 89 -4.80 -2.15 -4.49
C ALA A 89 -4.62 -2.33 -6.01
N GLN A 90 -5.67 -2.09 -6.79
CA GLN A 90 -5.64 -2.17 -8.25
C GLN A 90 -4.86 -1.01 -8.90
N THR A 91 -4.61 0.09 -8.18
CA THR A 91 -3.82 1.23 -8.69
C THR A 91 -2.34 1.10 -8.35
N ILE A 92 -1.90 0.09 -7.62
CA ILE A 92 -0.49 -0.02 -7.21
C ILE A 92 0.36 -0.57 -8.37
N GLU A 93 1.40 0.17 -8.75
CA GLU A 93 2.34 -0.21 -9.83
C GLU A 93 3.79 -0.41 -9.35
N ASN A 94 4.06 -0.24 -8.06
CA ASN A 94 5.40 -0.35 -7.51
C ASN A 94 5.40 -0.86 -6.07
N TRP A 95 6.52 -1.43 -5.67
CA TRP A 95 6.69 -2.03 -4.33
C TRP A 95 6.69 -0.98 -3.22
N SER A 96 7.15 0.25 -3.48
CA SER A 96 7.26 1.30 -2.47
C SER A 96 5.88 1.75 -1.95
N VAL A 97 4.94 2.02 -2.86
CA VAL A 97 3.55 2.34 -2.51
C VAL A 97 2.86 1.13 -1.87
N CYS A 98 3.15 -0.09 -2.33
CA CYS A 98 2.61 -1.31 -1.72
C CYS A 98 3.00 -1.42 -0.24
N ASP A 99 4.30 -1.37 0.04
CA ASP A 99 4.87 -1.76 1.32
C ASP A 99 4.67 -0.69 2.41
N CYS A 100 4.56 0.58 2.02
CA CYS A 100 4.35 1.66 2.99
C CYS A 100 2.91 1.76 3.53
N ASN A 101 1.98 1.01 2.92
CA ASN A 101 0.52 1.11 3.08
C ASN A 101 -0.12 -0.13 3.71
N THR A 102 0.52 -0.68 4.74
CA THR A 102 -0.09 -1.74 5.55
C THR A 102 -1.28 -1.21 6.36
N VAL A 103 -2.36 -1.98 6.34
CA VAL A 103 -3.61 -1.63 7.02
C VAL A 103 -3.48 -1.97 8.50
N LYS A 104 -3.84 -1.01 9.35
CA LYS A 104 -3.98 -1.27 10.78
C LYS A 104 -5.29 -2.00 11.03
N VAL A 105 -5.20 -3.28 11.39
CA VAL A 105 -6.36 -4.15 11.63
C VAL A 105 -6.85 -4.06 13.08
N PRO A 106 -8.12 -3.68 13.33
CA PRO A 106 -8.71 -3.75 14.66
C PRO A 106 -8.87 -5.20 15.13
N LYS A 107 -8.66 -5.47 16.43
CA LYS A 107 -8.78 -6.83 17.01
C LYS A 107 -10.13 -7.49 16.69
N ALA A 108 -11.22 -6.73 16.74
CA ALA A 108 -12.57 -7.23 16.49
C ALA A 108 -12.82 -7.65 15.03
N GLU A 109 -12.06 -7.10 14.08
CA GLU A 109 -12.24 -7.32 12.64
C GLU A 109 -11.13 -8.20 12.04
N ARG A 110 -10.22 -8.74 12.87
CA ARG A 110 -9.08 -9.56 12.42
C ARG A 110 -9.50 -10.69 11.49
N LYS A 111 -10.56 -11.43 11.82
CA LYS A 111 -11.02 -12.53 10.97
C LYS A 111 -11.50 -12.03 9.59
N GLN A 112 -12.18 -10.88 9.52
CA GLN A 112 -12.66 -10.31 8.26
C GLN A 112 -11.49 -9.83 7.39
N TYR A 113 -10.55 -9.09 7.99
CA TYR A 113 -9.36 -8.62 7.29
C TYR A 113 -8.44 -9.77 6.85
N PHE A 114 -8.36 -10.85 7.62
CA PHE A 114 -7.61 -12.04 7.20
C PHE A 114 -8.17 -12.63 5.90
N GLN A 115 -9.49 -12.84 5.83
CA GLN A 115 -10.13 -13.34 4.60
C GLN A 115 -9.99 -12.36 3.44
N PHE A 116 -10.08 -11.06 3.72
CA PHE A 116 -9.88 -10.00 2.74
C PHE A 116 -8.48 -10.01 2.13
N PHE A 117 -7.41 -10.06 2.93
CA PHE A 117 -6.06 -10.11 2.37
C PHE A 117 -5.80 -11.42 1.64
N LYS A 118 -6.31 -12.55 2.17
CA LYS A 118 -6.25 -13.85 1.49
C LYS A 118 -6.90 -13.82 0.11
N SER A 119 -8.01 -13.12 -0.07
CA SER A 119 -8.70 -13.06 -1.37
C SER A 119 -7.91 -12.31 -2.44
N MET A 120 -6.87 -11.55 -2.07
CA MET A 120 -5.99 -10.86 -3.01
C MET A 120 -4.88 -11.73 -3.59
N LEU A 121 -4.49 -12.81 -2.89
CA LEU A 121 -3.39 -13.71 -3.30
C LEU A 121 -3.57 -14.34 -4.68
N PRO A 122 -4.77 -14.85 -5.08
CA PRO A 122 -4.96 -15.43 -6.40
C PRO A 122 -5.09 -14.39 -7.53
N SER A 123 -4.89 -13.10 -7.27
CA SER A 123 -4.96 -12.06 -8.29
C SER A 123 -3.88 -12.25 -9.36
N ALA A 124 -4.26 -12.08 -10.63
CA ALA A 124 -3.33 -12.01 -11.75
C ALA A 124 -2.54 -10.69 -11.79
N MET A 125 -2.93 -9.69 -11.00
CA MET A 125 -2.19 -8.43 -10.85
C MET A 125 -1.12 -8.59 -9.76
N PRO A 126 0.18 -8.54 -10.09
CA PRO A 126 1.24 -8.87 -9.13
C PRO A 126 1.26 -7.97 -7.89
N PHE A 127 0.96 -6.68 -8.03
CA PHE A 127 0.94 -5.76 -6.90
C PHE A 127 -0.31 -5.89 -6.02
N VAL A 128 -1.44 -6.34 -6.56
CA VAL A 128 -2.61 -6.73 -5.74
C VAL A 128 -2.25 -7.96 -4.89
N CYS A 129 -1.63 -8.97 -5.50
CA CYS A 129 -1.14 -10.15 -4.79
C CYS A 129 -0.12 -9.75 -3.70
N ARG A 130 0.91 -8.96 -4.06
CA ARG A 130 1.91 -8.44 -3.12
C ARG A 130 1.26 -7.68 -1.97
N TYR A 131 0.27 -6.84 -2.23
CA TYR A 131 -0.42 -6.08 -1.20
C TYR A 131 -1.11 -7.00 -0.18
N GLY A 132 -1.77 -8.07 -0.65
CA GLY A 132 -2.31 -9.11 0.21
C GLY A 132 -1.23 -9.79 1.07
N VAL A 133 -0.15 -10.25 0.44
CA VAL A 133 0.97 -10.92 1.12
C VAL A 133 1.61 -10.02 2.19
N VAL A 134 1.91 -8.77 1.86
CA VAL A 134 2.53 -7.81 2.79
C VAL A 134 1.60 -7.49 3.96
N ASN A 135 0.29 -7.39 3.74
CA ASN A 135 -0.67 -7.20 4.84
C ASN A 135 -0.84 -8.44 5.72
N LEU A 136 -0.70 -9.65 5.16
CA LEU A 136 -0.65 -10.89 5.95
C LEU A 136 0.61 -10.93 6.81
N LEU A 137 1.78 -10.66 6.22
CA LEU A 137 3.07 -10.54 6.90
C LEU A 137 3.01 -9.54 8.07
N ALA A 138 2.39 -8.38 7.88
CA ALA A 138 2.35 -7.34 8.89
C ALA A 138 1.40 -7.61 10.07
N ASN A 139 0.38 -8.47 9.91
CA ASN A 139 -0.73 -8.57 10.87
C ASN A 139 -1.02 -9.98 11.41
N TYR A 140 -0.55 -11.05 10.76
CA TYR A 140 -1.01 -12.43 10.99
C TYR A 140 0.12 -13.47 11.12
N LEU A 141 1.33 -13.04 11.49
CA LEU A 141 2.42 -13.95 11.88
C LEU A 141 2.34 -14.33 13.37
N ASP A 142 1.26 -14.99 13.74
CA ASP A 142 1.04 -15.51 15.09
C ASP A 142 0.47 -16.93 15.03
N ASP A 143 0.52 -17.64 16.16
CA ASP A 143 0.16 -19.06 16.26
C ASP A 143 -1.28 -19.37 15.79
N GLU A 144 -2.20 -18.39 15.86
CA GLU A 144 -3.58 -18.56 15.46
C GLU A 144 -3.72 -18.61 13.92
N TYR A 145 -2.95 -17.79 13.19
CA TYR A 145 -3.11 -17.61 11.75
C TYR A 145 -1.98 -18.21 10.90
N ILE A 146 -0.79 -18.47 11.45
CA ILE A 146 0.41 -18.79 10.67
C ILE A 146 0.24 -19.97 9.70
N ASN A 147 -0.37 -21.07 10.15
CA ASN A 147 -0.61 -22.23 9.28
C ASN A 147 -1.58 -21.88 8.13
N ALA A 148 -2.65 -21.14 8.44
CA ALA A 148 -3.61 -20.70 7.45
C ALA A 148 -3.02 -19.66 6.49
N VAL A 149 -2.03 -18.86 6.92
CA VAL A 149 -1.24 -17.97 6.04
C VAL A 149 -0.47 -18.83 5.04
N PHE A 150 0.31 -19.81 5.49
CA PHE A 150 1.10 -20.68 4.62
C PHE A 150 0.24 -21.46 3.62
N ASP A 151 -0.89 -22.00 4.05
CA ASP A 151 -1.84 -22.68 3.14
C ASP A 151 -2.34 -21.72 2.05
N SER A 152 -2.58 -20.45 2.40
CA SER A 152 -3.09 -19.46 1.46
C SER A 152 -2.07 -19.10 0.37
N LEU A 153 -0.77 -19.21 0.65
CA LEU A 153 0.29 -18.95 -0.31
C LEU A 153 0.21 -19.88 -1.53
N GLN A 154 -0.38 -21.06 -1.40
CA GLN A 154 -0.58 -22.00 -2.52
C GLN A 154 -1.59 -21.46 -3.57
N THR A 155 -2.40 -20.46 -3.21
CA THR A 155 -3.39 -19.87 -4.12
C THR A 155 -2.81 -18.81 -5.05
N ILE A 156 -1.55 -18.40 -4.82
CA ILE A 156 -0.88 -17.37 -5.61
C ILE A 156 -0.63 -17.89 -7.03
N VAL A 157 -1.22 -17.22 -8.02
CA VAL A 157 -1.06 -17.54 -9.45
C VAL A 157 0.06 -16.76 -10.13
N THR A 158 0.64 -15.78 -9.43
CA THR A 158 1.66 -14.84 -9.94
C THR A 158 3.08 -15.16 -9.46
N TYR A 159 3.32 -16.38 -8.95
CA TYR A 159 4.67 -16.86 -8.65
C TYR A 159 5.60 -16.75 -9.87
N GLY A 160 6.88 -16.49 -9.63
CA GLY A 160 7.88 -16.20 -10.66
C GLY A 160 7.94 -14.71 -11.03
N HIS A 161 6.95 -13.91 -10.63
CA HIS A 161 7.06 -12.46 -10.71
C HIS A 161 7.95 -11.96 -9.56
N TYR A 162 9.06 -11.29 -9.91
CA TYR A 162 10.08 -10.84 -8.96
C TYR A 162 9.52 -10.19 -7.68
N TYR A 163 8.60 -9.22 -7.82
CA TYR A 163 8.04 -8.53 -6.65
C TYR A 163 7.04 -9.36 -5.84
N VAL A 164 6.45 -10.41 -6.40
CA VAL A 164 5.59 -11.33 -5.63
C VAL A 164 6.48 -12.27 -4.82
N ASP A 165 7.44 -12.91 -5.49
CA ASP A 165 8.38 -13.84 -4.86
C ASP A 165 9.16 -13.18 -3.72
N MET A 166 9.57 -11.92 -3.89
CA MET A 166 10.25 -11.17 -2.83
C MET A 166 9.37 -10.97 -1.59
N ALA A 167 8.08 -10.66 -1.75
CA ALA A 167 7.18 -10.51 -0.59
C ALA A 167 6.90 -11.85 0.09
N VAL A 168 6.74 -12.92 -0.68
CA VAL A 168 6.55 -14.27 -0.12
C VAL A 168 7.80 -14.71 0.64
N ALA A 169 8.99 -14.45 0.11
CA ALA A 169 10.26 -14.77 0.77
C ALA A 169 10.51 -13.96 2.05
N TRP A 170 9.88 -12.79 2.23
CA TRP A 170 9.93 -12.07 3.50
C TRP A 170 8.95 -12.62 4.54
N LEU A 171 7.89 -13.27 4.09
CA LEU A 171 6.84 -13.82 4.93
C LEU A 171 7.21 -15.19 5.51
N VAL A 172 7.96 -16.00 4.76
CA VAL A 172 8.42 -17.36 5.12
C VAL A 172 9.77 -17.30 5.82
#